data_AF-A0A368F2F3-F1
#
_entry.id   AF-A0A368F2F3-F1
#
_cell.length_a   1.000
_cell.length_b   1.000
_cell.length_c   1.000
_cell.angle_alpha   90.00
_cell.angle_beta   90.00
_cell.angle_gamma   90.00
#
_symmetry.space_group_name_H-M   'P 1'
#
loop_
_entity.id
_entity.type
_entity.pdbx_description
1 polymer ?
#
loop_
_entity_poly.entity_id
_entity_poly.type
_entity_poly.pdbx_seq_one_letter_code
_entity_poly.pdbx_strand_id
1 'polypeptide(L)'
;MAGIIFSKLARPIKRAATLIFSKNAVICMRDGKLCLLFRVGDMRKSSLAEAHVRLQMIKRCVTYEGELLPFHQFDMDVGYENLFKSIF
;
A
#
# COMPACT_ATOMS: atom_id res chain seq x y z
N MET A 1 -19.72 -15.95 -25.79
CA MET A 1 -18.30 -15.68 -26.09
C MET A 1 -17.92 -14.19 -25.88
N ALA A 2 -18.63 -13.24 -26.50
CA ALA A 2 -18.27 -11.81 -26.50
C ALA A 2 -18.17 -11.16 -25.10
N GLY A 3 -19.03 -11.53 -24.14
CA GLY A 3 -19.00 -10.96 -22.78
C GLY A 3 -17.72 -11.24 -21.99
N ILE A 4 -17.06 -12.37 -22.26
CA ILE A 4 -15.77 -12.73 -21.62
C ILE A 4 -14.64 -11.87 -22.19
N ILE A 5 -14.70 -11.56 -23.48
CA ILE A 5 -13.71 -10.69 -24.14
C ILE A 5 -13.89 -9.24 -23.66
N PHE A 6 -15.12 -8.74 -23.61
CA PHE A 6 -15.40 -7.38 -23.16
C PHE A 6 -15.02 -7.16 -21.68
N SER A 7 -15.29 -8.13 -20.80
CA SER A 7 -14.88 -8.06 -19.39
C SER A 7 -13.36 -8.08 -19.21
N LYS A 8 -12.61 -8.77 -20.09
CA LYS A 8 -11.13 -8.74 -20.09
C LYS A 8 -10.57 -7.39 -20.56
N LEU A 9 -11.21 -6.72 -21.51
CA LEU A 9 -10.84 -5.38 -21.99
C LEU A 9 -11.26 -4.28 -21.02
N ALA A 10 -12.41 -4.43 -20.36
CA ALA A 10 -12.92 -3.50 -19.35
C ALA A 10 -12.07 -3.53 -18.07
N ARG A 11 -11.41 -4.65 -17.75
CA ARG A 11 -10.42 -4.71 -16.66
C ARG A 11 -9.21 -3.86 -17.03
N PRO A 12 -8.92 -2.79 -16.28
CA PRO A 12 -7.84 -1.89 -16.62
C PRO A 12 -6.50 -2.46 -16.12
N ILE A 13 -5.98 -3.47 -16.84
CA ILE A 13 -4.77 -4.26 -16.54
C ILE A 13 -3.51 -3.38 -16.31
N LYS A 14 -3.50 -2.14 -16.80
CA LYS A 14 -2.35 -1.22 -16.75
C LYS A 14 -2.41 -0.15 -15.63
N ARG A 15 -3.41 -0.14 -14.73
CA ARG A 15 -3.52 0.93 -13.70
C ARG A 15 -2.40 0.91 -12.67
N ALA A 16 -1.85 -0.26 -12.34
CA ALA A 16 -0.71 -0.36 -11.43
C ALA A 16 0.56 0.33 -11.97
N ALA A 17 0.65 0.56 -13.29
CA ALA A 17 1.82 1.16 -13.92
C ALA A 17 1.86 2.70 -13.83
N THR A 18 0.79 3.37 -13.35
CA THR A 18 0.78 4.84 -13.20
C THR A 18 1.06 5.30 -11.78
N LEU A 19 1.04 4.39 -10.79
CA LEU A 19 1.38 4.68 -9.40
C LEU A 19 2.89 4.55 -9.20
N ILE A 20 3.51 5.63 -8.73
CA ILE A 20 4.94 5.69 -8.43
C ILE A 20 5.13 5.85 -6.92
N PHE A 21 6.03 5.05 -6.37
CA PHE A 21 6.49 5.18 -4.99
C PHE A 21 7.82 5.94 -4.95
N SER A 22 8.07 6.66 -3.85
CA SER A 22 9.40 7.19 -3.58
C SER A 22 10.43 6.07 -3.50
N LYS A 23 11.61 6.28 -4.12
CA LYS A 23 12.72 5.33 -4.07
C LYS A 23 13.16 4.97 -2.65
N ASN A 24 13.10 5.93 -1.73
CA ASN A 24 13.48 5.77 -0.34
C ASN A 24 12.32 6.17 0.57
N ALA A 25 12.14 5.43 1.67
CA ALA A 25 11.36 5.86 2.82
C ALA A 25 12.29 6.56 3.82
N VAL A 26 11.75 7.48 4.60
CA VAL A 26 12.50 8.23 5.62
C VAL A 26 11.83 8.10 6.98
N ILE A 27 12.64 8.13 8.03
CA ILE A 27 12.16 8.19 9.41
C ILE A 27 12.50 9.58 9.93
N CYS A 28 11.52 10.32 10.43
CA CYS A 28 11.75 11.63 11.04
C CYS A 28 10.81 11.89 12.21
N MET A 29 11.11 12.93 12.98
CA MET A 29 10.23 13.45 14.01
C MET A 29 9.22 14.43 13.39
N ARG A 30 7.93 14.22 13.63
CA ARG A 30 6.85 15.13 13.24
C ARG A 30 5.87 15.26 14.41
N ASP A 31 5.60 16.50 14.83
CA ASP A 31 4.74 16.80 15.98
C ASP A 31 5.11 16.00 17.26
N GLY A 32 6.41 15.84 17.50
CA GLY A 32 6.95 15.10 18.65
C GLY A 32 6.86 13.58 18.55
N LYS A 33 6.37 13.02 17.43
CA LYS A 33 6.26 11.57 17.20
C LYS A 33 7.24 11.12 16.12
N LEU A 34 7.80 9.92 16.29
CA LEU A 34 8.63 9.29 15.27
C LEU A 34 7.71 8.72 14.18
N CYS A 35 7.90 9.14 12.93
CA CYS A 35 7.06 8.76 11.81
C CYS A 35 7.88 8.16 10.67
N LEU A 36 7.40 7.04 10.12
CA LEU A 36 7.87 6.49 8.86
C LEU A 36 7.09 7.15 7.71
N LEU A 37 7.81 7.76 6.77
CA LEU A 37 7.22 8.48 5.65
C LEU A 37 7.68 7.88 4.32
N PHE A 38 6.74 7.73 3.40
CA PHE A 38 6.98 7.41 2.00
C PHE A 38 6.01 8.22 1.14
N ARG A 39 6.35 8.46 -0.12
CA ARG A 39 5.50 9.19 -1.05
C ARG A 39 4.91 8.24 -2.07
N VAL A 40 3.65 8.48 -2.42
CA VAL A 40 2.95 7.84 -3.52
C VAL A 40 2.46 8.94 -4.46
N GLY A 41 2.64 8.77 -5.76
CA GLY A 41 2.14 9.70 -6.78
C GLY A 41 1.43 8.96 -7.91
N ASP A 42 0.42 9.58 -8.49
CA ASP A 42 -0.25 9.11 -9.71
C ASP A 42 0.24 9.95 -10.90
N MET A 43 0.76 9.28 -11.93
CA MET A 43 1.23 9.92 -13.16
C MET A 43 0.09 10.30 -14.13
N ARG A 44 -1.15 9.90 -13.82
CA ARG A 44 -2.31 10.21 -14.65
C ARG A 44 -2.93 11.55 -14.27
N LYS A 45 -3.50 12.26 -15.25
CA LYS A 45 -4.26 13.51 -15.02
C LYS A 45 -5.63 13.29 -14.36
N SER A 46 -6.16 12.07 -14.37
CA SER A 46 -7.43 11.73 -13.72
C SER A 46 -7.18 11.28 -12.30
N SER A 47 -8.01 11.70 -11.35
CA SER A 47 -7.96 11.20 -9.98
C SER A 47 -8.25 9.69 -9.92
N LEU A 48 -7.60 9.02 -8.98
CA LEU A 48 -7.89 7.63 -8.65
C LEU A 48 -9.04 7.61 -7.63
N ALA A 49 -10.25 7.28 -8.09
CA ALA A 49 -11.37 7.06 -7.18
C ALA A 49 -11.04 5.91 -6.20
N GLU A 50 -11.38 6.09 -4.92
CA GLU A 50 -11.21 5.08 -3.84
C GLU A 50 -9.77 4.57 -3.67
N ALA A 51 -8.79 5.47 -3.68
CA ALA A 51 -7.41 5.08 -3.43
C ALA A 51 -7.18 4.76 -1.94
N HIS A 52 -6.74 3.53 -1.67
CA HIS A 52 -6.42 3.05 -0.34
C HIS A 52 -4.97 2.57 -0.26
N VAL A 53 -4.30 2.88 0.85
CA VAL A 53 -2.94 2.39 1.12
C VAL A 53 -2.95 1.38 2.26
N ARG A 54 -2.13 0.34 2.12
CA ARG A 54 -1.81 -0.64 3.16
C ARG A 54 -0.29 -0.74 3.25
N LEU A 55 0.22 -0.91 4.47
CA LEU A 55 1.63 -1.06 4.73
C LEU A 55 1.85 -2.33 5.54
N GLN A 56 2.82 -3.14 5.12
CA GLN A 56 3.18 -4.38 5.80
C GLN A 56 4.68 -4.42 6.04
N MET A 57 5.07 -4.77 7.25
CA MET A 57 6.45 -5.07 7.61
C MET A 57 6.67 -6.57 7.46
N ILE A 58 7.60 -6.96 6.61
CA ILE A 58 7.99 -8.37 6.47
C ILE A 58 9.24 -8.60 7.30
N LYS A 59 9.15 -9.45 8.32
CA LYS A 59 10.27 -9.79 9.20
C LYS A 59 10.20 -11.25 9.61
N ARG A 60 11.37 -11.86 9.79
CA ARG A 60 11.49 -13.17 10.44
C ARG A 60 11.03 -13.09 11.89
N CYS A 61 10.10 -13.95 12.27
CA CYS A 61 9.56 -14.05 13.63
C CYS A 61 9.71 -15.48 14.15
N VAL A 62 9.85 -15.64 15.47
CA VAL A 62 9.74 -16.95 16.14
C VAL A 62 8.54 -16.87 17.07
N THR A 63 7.60 -17.79 16.92
CA THR A 63 6.40 -17.82 17.78
C THR A 63 6.79 -18.24 19.19
N TYR A 64 5.91 -18.00 20.16
CA TYR A 64 6.13 -18.45 21.55
C TYR A 64 6.25 -19.97 21.68
N GLU A 65 5.69 -20.71 20.71
CA GLU A 65 5.77 -22.18 20.61
C GLU A 65 7.08 -22.66 19.97
N GLY A 66 7.96 -21.73 19.55
CA GLY A 66 9.26 -22.04 18.95
C GLY A 66 9.23 -22.21 17.43
N GLU A 67 8.10 -21.96 16.77
CA GLU A 67 8.01 -22.07 15.31
C GLU A 67 8.67 -20.89 14.62
N LEU A 68 9.43 -21.18 13.57
CA LEU A 68 10.13 -20.16 12.78
C LEU A 68 9.26 -19.70 11.60
N LEU A 69 8.97 -18.41 11.53
CA LEU A 69 8.24 -17.78 10.43
C LEU A 69 9.21 -16.91 9.61
N PRO A 70 9.72 -17.36 8.45
CA PRO A 70 10.72 -16.63 7.67
C PRO A 70 10.23 -15.27 7.16
N PHE A 71 8.97 -15.19 6.72
CA PHE A 71 8.37 -14.01 6.11
C PHE A 71 7.05 -13.63 6.79
N HIS A 72 7.10 -13.44 8.11
CA HIS A 72 5.92 -12.99 8.83
C HIS A 72 5.57 -11.55 8.43
N GLN A 73 4.31 -11.32 8.07
CA GLN A 73 3.79 -10.03 7.67
C GLN A 73 3.11 -9.38 8.87
N PHE A 74 3.61 -8.23 9.30
CA PHE A 74 2.99 -7.41 10.32
C PHE A 74 2.31 -6.23 9.66
N ASP A 75 1.01 -6.08 9.83
CA ASP A 75 0.30 -4.91 9.35
C ASP A 75 0.77 -3.68 10.14
N MET A 76 1.13 -2.62 9.41
CA MET A 76 1.50 -1.34 9.98
C MET A 76 0.36 -0.34 9.76
N ASP A 77 -0.04 0.33 10.84
CA ASP A 77 -1.06 1.36 10.75
C ASP A 77 -0.53 2.58 9.98
N VAL A 78 -1.31 3.01 9.00
CA VAL A 78 -1.09 4.20 8.18
C VAL A 78 -2.26 5.19 8.30
N GLY A 79 -3.02 5.11 9.38
CA GLY A 79 -4.19 5.94 9.65
C GLY A 79 -5.51 5.26 9.27
N TYR A 80 -5.63 3.94 9.45
CA TYR A 80 -6.82 3.19 9.07
C TYR A 80 -8.08 3.63 9.82
N GLU A 81 -7.93 4.01 11.08
CA GLU A 81 -9.07 4.29 11.97
C GLU A 81 -9.62 5.72 11.86
N ASN A 82 -8.86 6.66 11.27
CA ASN A 82 -9.23 8.07 11.21
C ASN A 82 -9.66 8.53 9.81
N LEU A 83 -10.43 7.78 9.03
CA LEU A 83 -10.87 8.15 7.65
C LEU A 83 -9.75 8.53 6.64
N PHE A 84 -8.49 8.68 7.05
CA PHE A 84 -7.33 9.08 6.24
C PHE A 84 -6.81 7.95 5.35
N LYS A 85 -7.52 6.80 5.30
CA LYS A 85 -7.20 5.72 4.36
C LYS A 85 -7.50 6.08 2.92
N SER A 86 -8.45 6.99 2.69
CA SER A 86 -8.67 7.58 1.37
C SER A 86 -7.64 8.69 1.19
N ILE A 87 -6.74 8.53 0.22
CA ILE A 87 -5.81 9.61 -0.19
C ILE A 87 -6.55 10.71 -1.01
N PHE A 88 -7.89 10.64 -1.05
CA PHE A 88 -8.80 11.60 -1.67
C PHE A 88 -9.93 11.98 -0.71
#